data_AF-A0A7V5T807-F1
#
_entry.id   AF-A0A7V5T807-F1
#
_cell.length_a   1.000
_cell.length_b   1.000
_cell.length_c   1.000
_cell.angle_alpha   90.00
_cell.angle_beta   90.00
_cell.angle_gamma   90.00
#
_symmetry.space_group_name_H-M   'P 1'
#
loop_
_entity.id
_entity.type
_entity.pdbx_description
1 polymer ?
#
loop_
_entity_poly.entity_id
_entity_poly.type
_entity_poly.pdbx_seq_one_letter_code
_entity_poly.pdbx_strand_id
1 'polypeptide(L)'
;MAFTVSDFSDLIRLLAQHPEWQAELRRLILTEDLLRLPVIVQELAEAQRQLAQAQRRTEERLEGLAAVVARLEAAVEQLRTAVEQL
;
A
#
# COMPACT_ATOMS: atom_id res chain seq x y z
N MET A 1 36.67 27.42 1.90
CA MET A 1 35.44 27.99 2.48
C MET A 1 34.47 26.83 2.68
N ALA A 2 34.09 26.51 3.92
CA ALA A 2 33.17 25.40 4.20
C ALA A 2 31.73 25.91 4.09
N PHE A 3 30.91 25.28 3.26
CA PHE A 3 29.48 25.56 3.17
C PHE A 3 28.84 25.17 4.51
N THR A 4 28.37 26.13 5.29
CA THR A 4 27.78 25.89 6.61
C THR A 4 26.27 25.76 6.52
N VAL A 5 25.64 25.18 7.55
CA VAL A 5 24.18 24.99 7.62
C VAL A 5 23.41 26.34 7.59
N SER A 6 24.05 27.44 8.02
CA SER A 6 23.49 28.79 7.90
C SER A 6 23.38 29.25 6.45
N ASP A 7 24.40 28.97 5.63
CA ASP A 7 24.41 29.31 4.21
C ASP A 7 23.30 28.57 3.44
N PHE A 8 22.99 27.35 3.87
CA PHE A 8 21.85 26.59 3.34
C PHE A 8 20.50 27.21 3.74
N SER A 9 20.34 27.66 4.98
CA SER A 9 19.08 28.30 5.42
C SER A 9 18.83 29.65 4.74
N ASP A 10 19.90 30.42 4.51
CA ASP A 10 19.82 31.68 3.78
C ASP A 10 19.50 31.46 2.30
N LEU A 11 20.07 30.42 1.68
CA LEU A 11 19.69 29.98 0.34
C LEU A 11 18.19 29.64 0.25
N ILE A 12 17.64 28.89 1.22
CA ILE A 12 16.20 28.56 1.24
C ILE A 12 15.33 29.82 1.36
N ARG A 13 15.71 30.79 2.19
CA ARG A 13 14.98 32.08 2.31
C ARG A 13 15.04 32.90 1.03
N LEU A 14 16.17 32.88 0.35
CA LEU A 14 16.40 33.62 -0.89
C LEU A 14 15.63 32.98 -2.05
N LEU A 15 15.56 31.66 -2.09
CA LEU A 15 14.67 30.92 -2.99
C LEU A 15 13.20 31.19 -2.69
N ALA A 16 12.79 31.26 -1.42
CA ALA A 16 11.41 31.56 -1.02
C ALA A 16 10.92 32.93 -1.54
N GLN A 17 11.82 33.91 -1.66
CA GLN A 17 11.52 35.25 -2.17
C GLN A 17 11.47 35.32 -3.71
N HIS A 18 12.10 34.36 -4.41
CA HIS A 18 12.22 34.33 -5.87
C HIS A 18 11.67 33.02 -6.45
N PRO A 19 10.35 32.96 -6.77
CA PRO A 19 9.73 31.76 -7.32
C PRO A 19 10.33 31.29 -8.65
N GLU A 20 10.91 32.20 -9.44
CA GLU A 20 11.67 31.90 -10.65
C GLU A 20 12.91 31.04 -10.37
N TRP A 21 13.63 31.30 -9.28
CA TRP A 21 14.80 30.50 -8.90
C TRP A 21 14.40 29.15 -8.32
N GLN A 22 13.27 29.06 -7.64
CA GLN A 22 12.71 27.77 -7.26
C GLN A 22 12.35 26.94 -8.48
N ALA A 23 11.82 27.54 -9.53
CA ALA A 23 11.47 26.84 -10.77
C ALA A 23 12.72 26.32 -11.49
N GLU A 24 13.76 27.14 -11.60
CA GLU A 24 15.04 26.72 -12.20
C GLU A 24 15.77 25.68 -11.35
N LEU A 25 15.81 25.84 -10.02
CA LEU A 25 16.38 24.85 -9.11
C LEU A 25 15.60 23.52 -9.17
N ARG A 26 14.27 23.59 -9.25
CA ARG A 26 13.42 22.43 -9.46
C ARG A 26 13.76 21.76 -10.79
N ARG A 27 13.97 22.52 -11.87
CA ARG A 27 14.34 21.97 -13.19
C ARG A 27 15.73 21.32 -13.20
N LEU A 28 16.68 21.83 -12.42
CA LEU A 28 18.03 21.28 -12.31
C LEU A 28 18.09 20.03 -11.41
N ILE A 29 17.29 19.97 -10.34
CA ILE A 29 17.28 18.86 -9.37
C ILE A 29 16.31 17.76 -9.78
N LEU A 30 15.13 18.09 -10.32
CA LEU A 30 14.16 17.11 -10.79
C LEU A 30 14.59 16.58 -12.16
N THR A 31 15.46 15.58 -12.13
CA THR A 31 15.66 14.65 -13.24
C THR A 31 14.32 13.98 -13.59
N GLU A 32 14.16 13.50 -14.83
CA GLU A 32 12.91 12.85 -15.30
C GLU A 32 12.41 11.73 -14.37
N ASP A 33 13.30 11.08 -13.62
CA ASP A 33 12.95 10.07 -12.62
C ASP A 33 12.21 10.64 -11.41
N LEU A 34 12.62 11.79 -10.87
CA LEU A 34 11.96 12.40 -9.71
C LEU A 34 10.60 13.00 -10.06
N LEU A 35 10.40 13.43 -11.31
CA LEU A 35 9.09 13.88 -11.81
C LEU A 35 8.08 12.72 -11.91
N ARG A 36 8.55 11.50 -12.13
CA ARG A 36 7.71 10.30 -12.23
C ARG A 36 7.34 9.70 -10.88
N LEU A 37 8.11 9.98 -9.82
CA LEU A 37 7.87 9.41 -8.49
C LEU A 37 6.45 9.62 -7.94
N PRO A 38 5.81 10.81 -8.03
CA PRO A 38 4.45 10.98 -7.54
C PRO A 38 3.45 10.07 -8.25
N VAL A 39 3.62 9.86 -9.56
CA VAL A 39 2.76 8.97 -10.36
C VAL A 39 2.99 7.51 -9.96
N ILE A 40 4.25 7.09 -9.84
CA ILE A 40 4.60 5.73 -9.40
C ILE A 40 4.04 5.44 -8.01
N VAL A 41 4.12 6.40 -7.08
CA VAL A 41 3.56 6.25 -5.72
C VAL A 41 2.03 6.17 -5.76
N GLN A 42 1.36 6.93 -6.63
CA GLN A 42 -0.09 6.84 -6.81
C GLN A 42 -0.51 5.47 -7.38
N GLU A 43 0.20 4.98 -8.40
CA GLU A 43 -0.02 3.66 -8.99
C GLU A 43 0.21 2.55 -7.97
N LEU A 44 1.28 2.65 -7.18
CA LEU A 44 1.58 1.70 -6.11
C LEU A 44 0.49 1.71 -5.03
N ALA A 45 0.04 2.89 -4.60
CA ALA A 45 -1.04 3.02 -3.64
C ALA A 45 -2.35 2.41 -4.15
N GLU A 46 -2.64 2.58 -5.44
CA GLU A 46 -3.81 1.98 -6.07
C GLU A 46 -3.71 0.46 -6.15
N ALA A 47 -2.57 -0.07 -6.61
CA ALA A 47 -2.32 -1.50 -6.62
C ALA A 47 -2.43 -2.12 -5.21
N GLN A 48 -1.91 -1.43 -4.20
CA GLN A 48 -2.02 -1.86 -2.80
C GLN A 48 -3.47 -1.88 -2.31
N ARG A 49 -4.29 -0.88 -2.67
CA ARG A 49 -5.73 -0.87 -2.35
C ARG A 49 -6.46 -2.04 -2.98
N GLN A 50 -6.18 -2.33 -4.25
CA GLN A 50 -6.79 -3.46 -4.95
C GLN A 50 -6.38 -4.80 -4.33
N LEU A 51 -5.11 -4.95 -3.97
CA LEU A 51 -4.62 -6.15 -3.29
C LEU A 51 -5.31 -6.35 -1.92
N ALA A 52 -5.45 -5.29 -1.12
CA ALA A 52 -6.13 -5.36 0.16
C ALA A 52 -7.61 -5.77 0.02
N GLN A 53 -8.29 -5.30 -1.02
CA GLN A 53 -9.68 -5.71 -1.32
C GLN A 53 -9.75 -7.18 -1.75
N ALA A 54 -8.84 -7.62 -2.61
CA ALA A 54 -8.76 -9.02 -3.05
C ALA A 54 -8.46 -9.96 -1.87
N GLN A 55 -7.60 -9.53 -0.94
CA GLN A 55 -7.30 -10.26 0.28
C GLN A 55 -8.53 -10.40 1.17
N ARG A 56 -9.26 -9.31 1.47
CA ARG A 56 -10.50 -9.36 2.26
C ARG A 56 -11.54 -10.31 1.65
N ARG A 57 -11.75 -10.25 0.33
CA ARG A 57 -12.65 -11.18 -0.37
C ARG A 57 -12.21 -12.63 -0.24
N THR A 58 -10.91 -12.88 -0.20
CA THR A 58 -10.36 -14.22 -0.02
C THR A 58 -10.54 -14.70 1.42
N GLU A 59 -10.35 -13.84 2.40
CA GLU A 59 -10.62 -14.11 3.82
C GLU A 59 -12.11 -14.46 4.04
N GLU A 60 -13.04 -13.68 3.51
CA GLU A 60 -14.48 -13.97 3.56
C GLU A 60 -14.84 -15.33 2.94
N ARG A 61 -14.22 -15.67 1.79
CA ARG A 61 -14.42 -16.98 1.15
C ARG A 61 -13.86 -18.11 2.00
N LEU A 62 -12.72 -17.89 2.64
CA LEU A 62 -12.08 -18.89 3.51
C LEU A 62 -12.93 -19.14 4.76
N GLU A 63 -13.49 -18.09 5.37
CA GLU A 63 -14.45 -18.21 6.47
C GLU A 63 -15.70 -19.00 6.04
N GLY A 64 -16.22 -18.71 4.85
CA GLY A 64 -17.34 -19.46 4.27
C GLY A 64 -17.02 -20.95 4.07
N LEU A 65 -15.82 -21.26 3.56
CA LEU A 65 -15.35 -22.65 3.41
C LEU A 65 -15.17 -23.34 4.76
N ALA A 66 -14.59 -22.67 5.75
CA ALA A 66 -14.43 -23.22 7.09
C ALA A 66 -15.79 -23.58 7.72
N ALA A 67 -16.80 -22.73 7.54
CA ALA A 67 -18.16 -23.01 8.00
C ALA A 67 -18.80 -24.22 7.31
N VAL A 68 -18.56 -24.40 6.00
CA VAL A 68 -19.03 -25.58 5.26
C VAL A 68 -18.35 -26.85 5.76
N VAL A 69 -17.03 -26.82 5.96
CA VAL A 69 -16.26 -27.95 6.48
C VAL A 69 -16.78 -28.37 7.86
N ALA A 70 -16.98 -27.42 8.78
CA ALA A 70 -17.52 -27.71 10.11
C ALA A 70 -18.91 -28.38 10.06
N ARG A 71 -19.77 -27.96 9.12
CA ARG A 71 -21.09 -28.60 8.92
C ARG A 71 -20.96 -30.02 8.36
N LEU A 72 -20.03 -30.24 7.44
CA LEU A 72 -19.77 -31.56 6.89
C LEU A 72 -19.20 -32.50 7.95
N GLU A 73 -18.27 -32.03 8.78
CA GLU A 73 -17.75 -32.79 9.92
C GLU A 73 -18.87 -33.23 10.87
N ALA A 74 -19.78 -32.30 11.22
CA ALA A 74 -20.93 -32.62 12.05
C ALA A 74 -21.88 -33.65 11.40
N ALA A 75 -22.14 -33.53 10.09
CA ALA A 75 -22.99 -34.48 9.36
C ALA A 75 -22.35 -35.87 9.28
N VAL A 76 -21.04 -35.95 9.07
CA VAL A 76 -20.29 -37.22 9.07
C VAL A 76 -20.36 -37.88 10.44
N GLU A 77 -20.22 -37.13 11.53
CA GLU A 77 -20.28 -37.67 12.88
C GLU A 77 -21.68 -38.19 13.24
N GLN A 78 -22.74 -37.50 12.78
CA GLN A 78 -24.12 -37.97 12.92
C GLN A 78 -24.35 -39.28 12.16
N LEU A 79 -23.87 -39.38 10.92
CA LEU A 79 -23.96 -40.61 10.13
C LEU A 79 -23.19 -41.76 10.76
N ARG A 80 -21.99 -41.50 11.29
CA ARG A 80 -21.19 -42.49 12.02
C ARG A 80 -21.96 -43.07 13.20
N THR A 81 -22.52 -42.19 14.03
CA THR A 81 -23.34 -42.59 15.18
C THR A 81 -24.56 -43.41 14.75
N ALA A 82 -25.24 -43.01 13.67
CA ALA A 82 -26.42 -43.73 13.17
C ALA A 82 -26.07 -45.14 12.65
N VAL A 83 -24.91 -45.29 11.99
CA VAL A 83 -24.40 -46.59 11.53
C VAL A 83 -23.99 -47.47 12.71
N GLU A 84 -23.39 -46.92 13.77
CA GLU A 84 -23.01 -47.68 14.98
C GLU A 84 -24.22 -48.19 15.77
N GLN A 85 -25.40 -47.58 15.60
CA GLN A 85 -26.65 -47.95 16.28
C GLN A 85 -27.50 -48.98 15.51
N LEU A 86 -27.09 -49.38 14.31
CA LEU A 86 -27.79 -50.26 13.37
C LEU A 86 -27.21 -51.68 13.42
#